data_AF-A0A9E6CP88-F1
#
_entry.id   AF-A0A9E6CP88-F1
#
_cell.length_a   1.000
_cell.length_b   1.000
_cell.length_c   1.000
_cell.angle_alpha   90.00
_cell.angle_beta   90.00
_cell.angle_gamma   90.00
#
_symmetry.space_group_name_H-M   'P 1'
#
loop_
_entity.id
_entity.type
_entity.pdbx_description
1 polymer ?
#
loop_
_entity_poly.entity_id
_entity_poly.type
_entity_poly.pdbx_seq_one_letter_code
_entity_poly.pdbx_strand_id
1 'polypeptide(L)'
;MLDVARRAKDIFESSEVHEKQAFLKLLLQNPTVDGKELVFKLNEPFNYVLDLADLSSLESKTTNISVDRPAWLREWDSNPRPTGYT
;
A
#
# COMPACT_ATOMS: atom_id res chain seq x y z
N MET A 1 -3.86 -13.04 -5.77
CA MET A 1 -2.78 -12.03 -5.55
C MET A 1 -2.34 -11.93 -4.09
N LEU A 2 -3.22 -12.06 -3.08
CA LEU A 2 -2.83 -11.96 -1.67
C LEU A 2 -1.76 -12.98 -1.21
N ASP A 3 -1.83 -14.22 -1.71
CA ASP A 3 -0.86 -15.27 -1.37
C ASP A 3 0.54 -15.02 -1.96
N VAL A 4 0.65 -14.17 -2.99
CA VAL A 4 1.95 -13.69 -3.50
C VAL A 4 2.49 -12.59 -2.60
N ALA A 5 1.65 -11.63 -2.21
CA ALA A 5 2.03 -10.58 -1.26
C ALA A 5 2.50 -11.15 0.08
N ARG A 6 1.82 -12.18 0.60
CA ARG A 6 2.18 -12.84 1.86
C ARG A 6 3.56 -13.51 1.81
N ARG A 7 3.97 -13.99 0.64
CA ARG A 7 5.27 -14.66 0.40
C ARG A 7 6.29 -13.73 -0.27
N ALA A 8 6.00 -12.44 -0.41
CA ALA A 8 6.86 -11.52 -1.14
C ALA A 8 8.28 -11.48 -0.56
N LYS A 9 8.40 -11.58 0.77
CA LYS A 9 9.69 -11.68 1.46
C LYS A 9 10.45 -12.95 1.06
N ASP A 10 9.79 -14.12 1.15
CA ASP A 10 10.42 -15.41 0.84
C ASP A 10 10.85 -15.46 -0.64
N ILE A 11 10.01 -14.94 -1.54
CA ILE A 11 10.32 -14.81 -2.96
C ILE A 11 11.56 -13.94 -3.14
N PHE A 12 11.60 -12.76 -2.53
CA PHE A 12 12.76 -11.85 -2.61
C PHE A 12 14.04 -12.47 -2.05
N GLU A 13 13.97 -13.22 -0.96
CA GLU A 13 15.14 -13.88 -0.38
C GLU A 13 15.68 -15.00 -1.29
N SER A 14 14.79 -15.80 -1.88
CA SER A 14 15.13 -16.90 -2.79
C SER A 14 15.54 -16.49 -4.20
N SER A 15 15.20 -15.27 -4.63
CA SER A 15 15.47 -14.77 -5.98
C SER A 15 16.95 -14.53 -6.28
N GLU A 16 17.29 -14.51 -7.56
CA GLU A 16 18.63 -14.16 -8.03
C GLU A 16 18.90 -12.66 -7.96
N VAL A 17 20.17 -12.24 -7.98
CA VAL A 17 20.57 -10.82 -7.80
C VAL A 17 19.87 -9.87 -8.77
N HIS A 18 19.74 -10.27 -10.02
CA HIS A 18 19.09 -9.46 -11.06
C HIS A 18 17.58 -9.33 -10.84
N GLU A 19 16.93 -10.38 -10.34
CA GLU A 19 15.50 -10.37 -9.99
C GLU A 19 15.25 -9.50 -8.77
N LYS A 20 16.11 -9.57 -7.74
CA LYS A 20 16.06 -8.68 -6.57
C LYS A 20 16.19 -7.23 -6.99
N GLN A 21 17.09 -6.93 -7.93
CA GLN A 21 17.25 -5.58 -8.44
C GLN A 21 16.00 -5.10 -9.20
N ALA A 22 15.38 -5.96 -10.01
CA ALA A 22 14.13 -5.64 -10.70
C ALA A 22 12.98 -5.42 -9.69
N PHE A 23 12.91 -6.26 -8.65
CA PHE A 23 11.93 -6.15 -7.58
C PHE A 23 12.07 -4.84 -6.81
N LEU A 24 13.31 -4.45 -6.46
CA LEU A 24 13.58 -3.17 -5.81
C LEU A 24 13.25 -1.98 -6.71
N LYS A 25 13.55 -2.03 -8.01
CA LYS A 25 13.17 -0.98 -8.97
C LYS A 25 11.66 -0.81 -9.12
N LEU A 26 10.90 -1.89 -8.97
CA LEU A 26 9.44 -1.83 -8.97
C LEU A 26 8.92 -1.05 -7.74
N LEU A 27 9.48 -1.36 -6.56
CA LEU A 27 9.01 -0.77 -5.30
C LEU A 27 9.59 0.62 -5.01
N LEU A 28 10.86 0.86 -5.32
CA LEU A 28 11.60 2.05 -4.92
C LEU A 28 11.92 2.94 -6.12
N GLN A 29 11.83 4.24 -5.91
CA GLN A 29 12.43 5.24 -6.76
C GLN A 29 13.95 5.14 -6.71
N ASN A 30 14.60 5.67 -7.76
CA ASN A 30 16.05 5.77 -7.79
C ASN A 30 16.54 6.51 -6.53
N PRO A 31 17.55 5.97 -5.82
CA PRO A 31 18.04 6.57 -4.58
C PRO A 31 18.58 7.98 -4.85
N THR A 32 18.16 8.93 -4.03
CA THR A 32 18.65 10.32 -4.11
C THR A 32 19.57 10.60 -2.94
N VAL A 33 20.65 11.34 -3.18
CA VAL A 33 21.52 11.82 -2.11
C VAL A 33 20.91 13.10 -1.55
N ASP A 34 20.53 13.08 -0.29
CA ASP A 34 20.10 14.27 0.45
C ASP A 34 21.20 14.64 1.46
N GLY A 35 22.01 15.64 1.10
CA GLY A 35 23.19 16.02 1.86
C GLY A 35 24.22 14.88 1.96
N LYS A 36 24.27 14.20 3.11
CA LYS A 36 25.17 13.07 3.39
C LYS A 36 24.43 11.73 3.52
N GLU A 37 23.12 11.72 3.38
CA GLU A 37 22.30 10.53 3.56
C GLU A 37 21.71 10.08 2.22
N LEU A 38 21.62 8.75 2.05
CA LEU A 38 20.99 8.15 0.89
C LEU A 38 19.51 7.94 1.20
N VAL A 39 18.64 8.68 0.53
CA VAL A 39 17.20 8.65 0.74
C VAL A 39 16.54 7.81 -0.34
N PHE A 40 15.66 6.91 0.09
CA PHE A 40 14.84 6.07 -0.78
C PHE A 40 13.38 6.48 -0.62
N LYS A 41 12.66 6.52 -1.74
CA LYS A 41 11.21 6.78 -1.77
C LYS A 41 10.51 5.61 -2.42
N LEU A 42 9.32 5.27 -1.94
CA LEU A 42 8.48 4.27 -2.60
C LEU A 42 7.88 4.85 -3.89
N ASN A 43 7.77 4.01 -4.91
CA ASN A 43 7.01 4.34 -6.12
C ASN A 43 5.51 4.34 -5.82
N GLU A 44 4.76 5.17 -6.54
CA GLU A 44 3.31 5.06 -6.57
C GLU A 44 2.89 3.77 -7.30
N PRO A 45 1.88 3.02 -6.84
CA PRO A 45 0.96 3.35 -5.74
C PRO A 45 1.37 2.78 -4.37
N PHE A 46 2.57 2.21 -4.23
CA PHE A 46 2.99 1.50 -3.02
C PHE A 46 3.14 2.43 -1.81
N ASN A 47 3.45 3.72 -2.03
CA ASN A 47 3.40 4.76 -1.02
C ASN A 47 2.03 4.85 -0.34
N TYR A 48 0.94 4.91 -1.11
CA TYR A 48 -0.42 5.02 -0.56
C TYR A 48 -0.82 3.75 0.20
N VAL A 49 -0.38 2.58 -0.26
CA VAL A 49 -0.63 1.30 0.45
C VAL A 49 0.06 1.29 1.81
N LEU A 50 1.28 1.82 1.89
CA LEU A 50 2.00 1.96 3.16
C LEU A 50 1.29 2.95 4.08
N ASP A 51 0.93 4.13 3.56
CA ASP A 51 0.22 5.16 4.34
C ASP A 51 -1.08 4.62 4.95
N LEU A 52 -1.85 3.82 4.20
CA LEU A 52 -3.07 3.18 4.70
C LEU A 52 -2.80 2.12 5.77
N ALA A 53 -1.73 1.35 5.62
CA ALA A 53 -1.33 0.36 6.61
C ALA A 53 -0.95 1.06 7.94
N ASP A 54 -0.21 2.16 7.85
CA ASP A 54 0.21 2.94 9.02
C ASP A 54 -0.99 3.61 9.71
N LEU A 55 -1.94 4.14 8.94
CA LEU A 55 -3.21 4.65 9.49
C LEU A 55 -4.00 3.57 10.23
N SER A 56 -4.11 2.36 9.68
CA SER A 56 -4.81 1.25 10.34
C SER A 56 -4.14 0.80 11.65
N SER A 57 -2.82 0.97 11.75
CA SER A 57 -2.04 0.67 12.95
C SER A 57 -2.24 1.73 14.05
N LEU A 58 -2.50 2.97 13.65
CA LEU A 58 -2.72 4.12 14.54
C LEU A 58 -4.10 4.12 15.22
N GLU A 59 -5.08 3.37 14.70
CA GLU A 59 -6.45 3.31 15.24
C GLU A 59 -6.57 2.64 16.62
N SER A 60 -5.47 2.14 17.20
CA SER A 60 -5.47 1.55 18.54
C SER A 60 -5.28 2.55 19.70
N LYS A 61 -5.14 3.85 19.43
CA LYS A 61 -4.95 4.84 20.51
C LYS A 61 -5.79 6.12 20.32
N THR A 62 -6.99 6.07 20.90
CA THR A 62 -7.84 7.19 21.35
C THR A 62 -8.21 8.27 20.33
N THR A 63 -9.47 8.31 19.90
CA THR A 63 -10.48 9.32 20.31
C THR A 63 -11.80 9.12 19.56
N ASN A 64 -12.90 9.31 20.26
CA ASN A 64 -14.24 9.37 19.69
C ASN A 64 -14.35 10.58 18.73
N ILE A 65 -14.92 10.35 17.54
CA ILE A 65 -15.60 11.28 16.58
C ILE A 65 -14.98 11.30 15.16
N SER A 66 -15.87 11.01 14.21
CA SER A 66 -15.83 11.12 12.74
C SER A 66 -14.95 10.14 11.96
N VAL A 67 -15.63 9.12 11.42
CA VAL A 67 -15.17 8.19 10.40
C VAL A 67 -15.01 8.94 9.07
N ASP A 68 -13.96 9.73 8.89
CA ASP A 68 -13.62 10.26 7.57
C ASP A 68 -12.84 9.20 6.79
N ARG A 69 -13.61 8.33 6.14
CA ARG A 69 -13.11 7.42 5.11
C ARG A 69 -12.35 8.24 4.05
N PRO A 70 -11.19 7.78 3.58
CA PRO A 70 -10.47 8.49 2.53
C PRO A 70 -11.32 8.60 1.27
N ALA A 71 -11.34 9.78 0.64
CA ALA A 71 -12.30 10.15 -0.40
C ALA A 71 -12.30 9.25 -1.66
N TRP A 72 -11.22 8.50 -1.90
CA TRP A 72 -11.12 7.54 -3.01
C TRP A 72 -11.77 6.18 -2.68
N LEU A 73 -11.99 5.86 -1.40
CA LEU A 73 -12.68 4.66 -0.91
C LEU A 73 -14.18 4.92 -0.72
N ARG A 74 -14.79 5.62 -1.69
CA ARG A 74 -16.24 5.75 -1.76
C ARG A 74 -16.85 4.41 -2.14
N GLU A 75 -17.99 4.14 -1.52
CA GLU A 75 -18.86 2.97 -1.63
C GLU A 75 -19.20 2.64 -3.09
N TRP A 76 -18.27 2.04 -3.80
CA TRP A 76 -18.53 1.44 -5.10
C TRP A 76 -18.80 -0.04 -4.91
N ASP A 77 -19.79 -0.39 -4.08
CA ASP A 77 -20.51 -1.61 -4.37
C ASP A 77 -21.37 -1.34 -5.60
N SER A 78 -20.88 -1.79 -6.77
CA SER A 78 -21.55 -1.67 -8.08
C SER A 78 -22.93 -2.36 -8.14
N ASN A 79 -23.55 -2.68 -7.01
CA ASN A 79 -24.78 -3.44 -6.93
C ASN A 79 -25.91 -2.54 -6.44
N PRO A 80 -26.59 -1.79 -7.33
CA PRO A 80 -27.77 -1.04 -6.95
C PRO A 80 -28.81 -2.01 -6.39
N ARG A 81 -29.24 -1.81 -5.15
CA ARG A 81 -30.34 -2.60 -4.58
C ARG A 81 -31.58 -2.40 -5.45
N PRO A 82 -32.23 -3.47 -5.94
CA PRO A 82 -33.42 -3.33 -6.77
C PRO A 82 -34.50 -2.61 -5.96
N THR A 83 -34.87 -1.41 -6.38
CA THR A 83 -35.97 -0.63 -5.82
C THR A 83 -37.19 -0.86 -6.71
N GLY A 84 -37.98 -1.87 -6.35
CA GLY A 84 -39.19 -2.19 -7.11
C GLY A 84 -39.77 -3.56 -6.78
N TYR A 85 -40.31 -3.73 -5.58
CA TYR A 85 -41.37 -4.71 -5.34
C TYR A 85 -42.65 -3.92 -5.05
N THR A 86 -43.46 -3.71 -6.08
CA THR A 86 -44.90 -3.38 -5.97
C THR A 86 -45.67 -4.50 -6.64
#